data_AF-A0A437CF54-F1
#
_entry.id   AF-A0A437CF54-F1
#
_cell.length_a   1.000
_cell.length_b   1.000
_cell.length_c   1.000
_cell.angle_alpha   90.00
_cell.angle_beta   90.00
_cell.angle_gamma   90.00
#
_symmetry.space_group_name_H-M   'P 1'
#
loop_
_entity.id
_entity.type
_entity.pdbx_description
1 polymer ?
#
loop_
_entity_poly.entity_id
_entity_poly.type
_entity_poly.pdbx_seq_one_letter_code
_entity_poly.pdbx_strand_id
1 'polypeptide(L)'
;MLLRQLLSEEETFRAAAPSSEGLYTPMMMMMEVSLLVLLFLLTLLCSSTNQVGLTVSPNRSQFFEGDLVTLICEDEGWTLMRNTSRRTRTECEEWGDSTDSSCKIVYLMTWDSGVYWCEFGGGGASSMVVNISVSGGSVILQSPVLPVMEGHDLTLSCQSKTPPSNPSAAFYKDGSLLRTEPTGHMTLQHVSRSDEGLYKCHISGRGDSPSSWISVSEKLPTSSAPPSAYLLFSSGYLLCVLVFWF
;
A
#
# COMPACT_ATOMS: atom_id res chain seq x y z
N MET A 1 22.82 -22.24 14.28
CA MET A 1 23.53 -22.86 15.42
C MET A 1 22.61 -23.72 16.30
N LEU A 2 21.29 -23.47 16.33
CA LEU A 2 20.32 -24.38 16.98
C LEU A 2 20.09 -25.74 16.28
N LEU A 3 20.34 -25.85 14.97
CA LEU A 3 20.08 -27.08 14.22
C LEU A 3 21.11 -28.20 14.46
N ARG A 4 22.26 -27.92 15.10
CA ARG A 4 23.25 -28.95 15.48
C ARG A 4 23.09 -29.48 16.91
N GLN A 5 22.26 -28.82 17.74
CA GLN A 5 21.97 -29.28 19.10
C GLN A 5 20.85 -30.32 19.14
N LEU A 6 19.89 -30.26 18.20
CA LEU A 6 18.78 -31.22 18.13
C LEU A 6 19.20 -32.64 17.70
N LEU A 7 20.26 -32.78 16.90
CA LEU A 7 20.72 -34.11 16.44
C LEU A 7 21.64 -34.84 17.45
N SER A 8 22.07 -34.18 18.53
CA SER A 8 22.92 -34.78 19.56
C SER A 8 22.15 -35.52 20.64
N GLU A 9 20.84 -35.27 20.79
CA GLU A 9 20.02 -35.91 21.83
C GLU A 9 19.42 -37.25 21.37
N GLU A 10 19.46 -37.55 20.07
CA GLU A 10 18.88 -38.77 19.50
C GLU A 10 19.74 -40.04 19.71
N GLU A 11 21.07 -39.92 19.90
CA GLU A 11 21.95 -41.09 20.07
C GLU A 11 22.07 -41.63 21.51
N THR A 12 21.64 -40.88 22.54
CA THR A 12 21.71 -41.36 23.93
C THR A 12 20.54 -42.25 24.36
N PHE A 13 19.54 -42.46 23.51
CA PHE A 13 18.30 -43.19 23.89
C PHE A 13 18.38 -44.72 23.76
N ARG A 14 19.54 -45.31 23.43
CA ARG A 14 19.60 -46.76 23.10
C ARG A 14 19.87 -47.74 24.25
N ALA A 15 19.70 -47.38 25.51
CA ALA A 15 19.90 -48.34 26.60
C ALA A 15 18.98 -48.13 27.81
N ALA A 16 17.74 -48.57 27.72
CA ALA A 16 17.00 -49.17 28.85
C ALA A 16 15.71 -49.85 28.36
N ALA A 17 15.55 -51.13 28.68
CA ALA A 17 14.31 -51.90 28.52
C ALA A 17 13.65 -52.10 29.92
N PRO A 18 12.43 -52.65 30.02
CA PRO A 18 11.24 -51.89 30.36
C PRO A 18 10.70 -52.20 31.77
N SER A 19 10.13 -51.20 32.44
CA SER A 19 9.23 -51.41 33.57
C SER A 19 7.96 -50.58 33.38
N SER A 20 6.85 -51.29 33.35
CA SER A 20 5.46 -50.85 33.25
C SER A 20 5.10 -49.76 34.26
N GLU A 21 4.63 -48.61 33.78
CA GLU A 21 3.55 -47.78 34.36
C GLU A 21 3.39 -46.54 33.44
N GLY A 22 2.16 -46.22 33.03
CA GLY A 22 1.82 -44.95 32.38
C GLY A 22 1.65 -45.00 30.86
N LEU A 23 0.42 -45.28 30.42
CA LEU A 23 -0.07 -45.10 29.05
C LEU A 23 -0.24 -43.59 28.73
N TYR A 24 0.82 -42.80 28.87
CA TYR A 24 0.88 -41.42 28.41
C TYR A 24 1.45 -41.43 26.98
N THR A 25 0.51 -41.53 26.05
CA THR A 25 0.73 -41.95 24.66
C THR A 25 1.29 -40.84 23.78
N PRO A 26 1.91 -41.19 22.63
CA PRO A 26 2.21 -40.26 21.53
C PRO A 26 0.98 -39.45 21.06
N MET A 27 -0.23 -39.89 21.40
CA MET A 27 -1.49 -39.16 21.14
C MET A 27 -1.56 -37.81 21.87
N MET A 28 -1.00 -37.70 23.08
CA MET A 28 -0.98 -36.43 23.83
C MET A 28 0.01 -35.43 23.24
N MET A 29 1.19 -35.90 22.80
CA MET A 29 2.16 -35.10 22.06
C MET A 29 1.61 -34.64 20.69
N MET A 30 0.87 -35.52 19.99
CA MET A 30 0.20 -35.17 18.72
C MET A 30 -0.89 -34.10 18.93
N MET A 31 -1.55 -34.07 20.09
CA MET A 31 -2.58 -33.10 20.43
C MET A 31 -1.98 -31.72 20.77
N GLU A 32 -0.86 -31.67 21.49
CA GLU A 32 -0.07 -30.44 21.73
C GLU A 32 0.48 -29.85 20.43
N VAL A 33 1.06 -30.68 19.57
CA VAL A 33 1.57 -30.26 18.25
C VAL A 33 0.42 -29.73 17.39
N SER A 34 -0.74 -30.39 17.40
CA SER A 34 -1.94 -29.92 16.68
C SER A 34 -2.45 -28.59 17.21
N LEU A 35 -2.41 -28.37 18.53
CA LEU A 35 -2.80 -27.10 19.17
C LEU A 35 -1.82 -25.97 18.81
N LEU A 36 -0.52 -26.23 18.83
CA LEU A 36 0.52 -25.27 18.42
C LEU A 36 0.40 -24.92 16.94
N VAL A 37 0.13 -25.89 16.08
CA VAL A 37 -0.13 -25.67 14.64
C VAL A 37 -1.43 -24.87 14.45
N LEU A 38 -2.49 -25.14 15.23
CA LEU A 38 -3.72 -24.38 15.16
C LEU A 38 -3.53 -22.92 15.62
N LEU A 39 -2.77 -22.69 16.70
CA LEU A 39 -2.40 -21.35 17.17
C LEU A 39 -1.52 -20.61 16.15
N PHE A 40 -0.59 -21.32 15.50
CA PHE A 40 0.22 -20.77 14.42
C PHE A 40 -0.61 -20.42 13.18
N LEU A 41 -1.58 -21.27 12.81
CA LEU A 41 -2.51 -21.00 11.72
C LEU A 41 -3.47 -19.86 12.08
N LEU A 42 -3.95 -19.77 13.33
CA LEU A 42 -4.78 -18.68 13.83
C LEU A 42 -4.02 -17.35 13.84
N THR A 43 -2.74 -17.34 14.19
CA THR A 43 -1.89 -16.13 14.10
C THR A 43 -1.60 -15.73 12.66
N LEU A 44 -1.41 -16.69 11.74
CA LEU A 44 -1.34 -16.45 10.29
C LEU A 44 -2.67 -15.97 9.68
N LEU A 45 -3.81 -16.42 10.21
CA LEU A 45 -5.15 -16.00 9.79
C LEU A 45 -5.54 -14.63 10.36
N CYS A 46 -5.05 -14.29 11.57
CA CYS A 46 -5.27 -13.00 12.20
C CYS A 46 -4.39 -11.89 11.60
N SER A 47 -3.34 -12.25 10.85
CA SER A 47 -2.60 -11.34 9.98
C SER A 47 -3.38 -11.12 8.67
N SER A 48 -4.64 -10.68 8.79
CA SER A 48 -5.28 -9.98 7.69
C SER A 48 -4.37 -8.81 7.34
N THR A 49 -3.84 -8.78 6.12
CA THR A 49 -3.05 -7.68 5.60
C THR A 49 -3.93 -6.43 5.55
N ASN A 50 -4.04 -5.69 6.66
CA ASN A 50 -4.37 -4.28 6.59
C ASN A 50 -3.26 -3.68 5.73
N GLN A 51 -3.61 -3.28 4.52
CA GLN A 51 -2.67 -2.71 3.58
C GLN A 51 -2.18 -1.40 4.19
N VAL A 52 -1.03 -1.49 4.85
CA VAL A 52 -0.28 -0.39 5.45
C VAL A 52 -0.21 0.78 4.47
N GLY A 53 -0.90 1.87 4.78
CA GLY A 53 -1.22 2.93 3.85
C GLY A 53 -0.40 4.21 4.07
N LEU A 54 0.18 4.73 2.98
CA LEU A 54 0.56 6.13 2.86
C LEU A 54 -0.59 6.88 2.19
N THR A 55 -1.13 7.89 2.86
CA THR A 55 -2.18 8.75 2.31
C THR A 55 -1.59 10.07 1.81
N VAL A 56 -2.04 10.53 0.64
CA VAL A 56 -1.66 11.83 0.07
C VAL A 56 -2.89 12.71 -0.01
N SER A 57 -2.80 13.92 0.54
CA SER A 57 -3.87 14.92 0.54
C SER A 57 -3.39 16.23 -0.08
N PRO A 58 -4.07 16.73 -1.14
CA PRO A 58 -5.15 16.08 -1.89
C PRO A 58 -4.70 14.80 -2.63
N ASN A 59 -5.64 13.86 -2.86
CA ASN A 59 -5.36 12.58 -3.53
C ASN A 59 -5.09 12.77 -5.04
N ARG A 60 -3.90 13.25 -5.36
CA ARG A 60 -3.40 13.40 -6.72
C ARG A 60 -1.88 13.16 -6.79
N SER A 61 -1.40 12.67 -7.93
CA SER A 61 0.02 12.38 -8.19
C SER A 61 0.81 13.59 -8.69
N GLN A 62 0.16 14.58 -9.28
CA GLN A 62 0.80 15.77 -9.84
C GLN A 62 0.34 17.05 -9.15
N PHE A 63 1.28 17.97 -8.99
CA PHE A 63 1.10 19.26 -8.34
C PHE A 63 1.77 20.36 -9.15
N PHE A 64 1.30 21.60 -9.00
CA PHE A 64 2.03 22.76 -9.49
C PHE A 64 3.12 23.18 -8.52
N GLU A 65 4.18 23.79 -9.03
CA GLU A 65 5.11 24.54 -8.17
C GLU A 65 4.37 25.61 -7.37
N GLY A 66 4.60 25.60 -6.05
CA GLY A 66 3.91 26.41 -5.05
C GLY A 66 2.68 25.75 -4.41
N ASP A 67 2.28 24.55 -4.86
CA ASP A 67 1.21 23.80 -4.21
C ASP A 67 1.61 23.31 -2.81
N LEU A 68 0.59 22.94 -2.04
CA LEU A 68 0.70 22.29 -0.74
C LEU A 68 0.28 20.82 -0.85
N VAL A 69 1.03 19.95 -0.16
CA VAL A 69 0.68 18.54 0.00
C VAL A 69 0.90 18.11 1.45
N THR A 70 0.00 17.26 1.94
CA THR A 70 0.14 16.57 3.22
C THR A 70 0.22 15.06 2.97
N LEU A 71 1.25 14.44 3.51
CA LEU A 71 1.51 13.00 3.48
C LEU A 71 1.26 12.44 4.88
N ILE A 72 0.53 11.34 4.99
CA ILE A 72 0.11 10.78 6.29
C ILE A 72 0.42 9.28 6.32
N CYS A 73 1.18 8.85 7.32
CA CYS A 73 1.45 7.45 7.64
C CYS A 73 0.42 6.92 8.64
N GLU A 74 0.22 5.60 8.65
CA GLU A 74 -0.99 5.03 9.26
C GLU A 74 -1.01 4.97 10.79
N ASP A 75 0.12 5.12 11.50
CA ASP A 75 0.18 5.07 12.97
C ASP A 75 1.47 5.70 13.54
N GLU A 76 1.59 5.75 14.88
CA GLU A 76 2.84 6.08 15.58
C GLU A 76 3.97 5.09 15.24
N GLY A 77 5.21 5.58 15.19
CA GLY A 77 6.40 4.77 14.91
C GLY A 77 6.71 4.56 13.42
N TRP A 78 5.89 5.12 12.53
CA TRP A 78 6.18 5.23 11.11
C TRP A 78 6.94 6.52 10.79
N THR A 79 8.04 6.39 10.07
CA THR A 79 8.84 7.51 9.57
C THR A 79 8.56 7.73 8.10
N LEU A 80 8.16 8.94 7.71
CA LEU A 80 7.98 9.28 6.30
C LEU A 80 9.32 9.56 5.63
N MET A 81 9.58 8.80 4.57
CA MET A 81 10.80 8.82 3.77
C MET A 81 10.52 9.37 2.38
N ARG A 82 11.55 9.93 1.75
CA ARG A 82 11.51 10.25 0.32
C ARG A 82 12.85 10.06 -0.40
N ASN A 83 12.76 9.88 -1.72
CA ASN A 83 13.85 10.00 -2.67
C ASN A 83 13.49 11.06 -3.71
N THR A 84 14.32 12.09 -3.83
CA THR A 84 14.19 13.14 -4.84
C THR A 84 15.49 13.30 -5.63
N SER A 85 15.49 14.20 -6.61
CA SER A 85 16.69 14.56 -7.37
C SER A 85 17.82 15.14 -6.51
N ARG A 86 17.51 15.73 -5.35
CA ARG A 86 18.50 16.41 -4.49
C ARG A 86 19.11 15.48 -3.45
N ARG A 87 18.29 14.63 -2.84
CA ARG A 87 18.68 13.74 -1.75
C ARG A 87 17.84 12.47 -1.80
N THR A 88 18.45 11.37 -1.35
CA THR A 88 17.80 10.07 -1.25
C THR A 88 17.70 9.67 0.22
N ARG A 89 16.62 9.00 0.58
CA ARG A 89 16.35 8.40 1.90
C ARG A 89 16.42 9.44 3.02
N THR A 90 15.75 10.57 2.81
CA THR A 90 15.64 11.65 3.81
C THR A 90 14.30 11.59 4.53
N GLU A 91 14.33 11.78 5.84
CA GLU A 91 13.16 11.82 6.73
C GLU A 91 12.44 13.17 6.64
N CYS A 92 11.12 13.20 6.86
CA CYS A 92 10.32 14.43 6.77
C CYS A 92 10.89 15.61 7.56
N GLU A 93 11.47 15.37 8.73
CA GLU A 93 12.06 16.42 9.58
C GLU A 93 13.10 17.30 8.85
N GLU A 94 13.75 16.77 7.80
CA GLU A 94 14.73 17.53 7.01
C GLU A 94 14.11 18.48 5.98
N TRP A 95 12.84 18.30 5.59
CA TRP A 95 12.30 18.92 4.39
C TRP A 95 10.82 19.32 4.43
N GLY A 96 10.08 18.89 5.45
CA GLY A 96 8.69 19.22 5.65
C GLY A 96 8.42 19.62 7.11
N ASP A 97 7.17 19.95 7.37
CA ASP A 97 6.64 20.17 8.71
C ASP A 97 6.05 18.85 9.21
N SER A 98 6.79 18.16 10.07
CA SER A 98 6.43 16.86 10.63
C SER A 98 5.61 17.03 11.91
N THR A 99 4.41 16.45 11.94
CA THR A 99 3.55 16.39 13.12
C THR A 99 2.97 14.99 13.27
N ASP A 100 3.32 14.30 14.36
CA ASP A 100 2.94 12.93 14.67
C ASP A 100 3.16 11.97 13.48
N SER A 101 2.09 11.62 12.78
CA SER A 101 2.10 10.74 11.60
C SER A 101 2.03 11.46 10.25
N SER A 102 1.97 12.80 10.26
CA SER A 102 1.79 13.62 9.08
C SER A 102 3.02 14.47 8.75
N CYS A 103 3.22 14.71 7.47
CA CYS A 103 4.28 15.55 6.94
C CYS A 103 3.71 16.50 5.90
N LYS A 104 3.93 17.79 6.12
CA LYS A 104 3.38 18.83 5.26
C LYS A 104 4.48 19.55 4.50
N ILE A 105 4.35 19.62 3.18
CA ILE A 105 5.17 20.50 2.34
C ILE A 105 4.29 21.69 1.97
N VAL A 106 4.59 22.85 2.56
CA VAL A 106 3.76 24.07 2.39
C VAL A 106 4.01 24.74 1.04
N TYR A 107 5.18 24.52 0.44
CA TYR A 107 5.55 25.09 -0.85
C TYR A 107 6.36 24.07 -1.67
N LEU A 108 5.68 23.37 -2.57
CA LEU A 108 6.30 22.38 -3.44
C LEU A 108 7.18 23.06 -4.51
N MET A 109 8.40 22.55 -4.65
CA MET A 109 9.33 22.93 -5.70
C MET A 109 9.51 21.79 -6.70
N THR A 110 9.93 22.10 -7.92
CA THR A 110 10.12 21.08 -8.97
C THR A 110 11.07 19.95 -8.55
N TRP A 111 12.08 20.25 -7.72
CA TRP A 111 13.02 19.26 -7.18
C TRP A 111 12.46 18.41 -6.05
N ASP A 112 11.28 18.70 -5.52
CA ASP A 112 10.57 17.81 -4.60
C ASP A 112 9.91 16.63 -5.33
N SER A 113 9.88 16.65 -6.67
CA SER A 113 9.45 15.49 -7.45
C SER A 113 10.27 14.25 -7.08
N GLY A 114 9.58 13.13 -6.86
CA GLY A 114 10.21 11.93 -6.35
C GLY A 114 9.24 10.89 -5.83
N VAL A 115 9.79 9.90 -5.14
CA VAL A 115 9.02 8.83 -4.52
C VAL A 115 9.00 8.97 -3.00
N TYR A 116 7.85 8.64 -2.40
CA TYR A 116 7.55 8.80 -0.99
C TYR A 116 6.98 7.51 -0.43
N TRP A 117 7.35 7.16 0.79
CA TRP A 117 6.86 5.95 1.49
C TRP A 117 7.05 6.11 2.99
N CYS A 118 6.34 5.31 3.79
CA CYS A 118 6.53 5.23 5.23
C CYS A 118 7.37 3.99 5.57
N GLU A 119 8.31 4.11 6.50
CA GLU A 119 9.06 2.99 7.06
C GLU A 119 8.76 2.82 8.55
N PHE A 120 8.59 1.59 9.00
CA PHE A 120 8.41 1.28 10.41
C PHE A 120 9.71 0.76 11.02
N GLY A 121 10.05 1.23 12.23
CA GLY A 121 11.15 0.70 13.03
C GLY A 121 12.52 0.71 12.33
N GLY A 122 12.81 1.75 11.53
CA GLY A 122 14.09 1.89 10.83
C GLY A 122 14.30 0.92 9.66
N GLY A 123 13.23 0.37 9.09
CA GLY A 123 13.26 -0.48 7.89
C GLY A 123 12.74 -1.91 8.09
N GLY A 124 12.07 -2.20 9.21
CA GLY A 124 11.46 -3.51 9.48
C GLY A 124 10.20 -3.77 8.64
N ALA A 125 9.48 -2.72 8.26
CA ALA A 125 8.37 -2.75 7.32
C ALA A 125 8.30 -1.45 6.50
N SER A 126 7.64 -1.50 5.34
CA SER A 126 7.43 -0.35 4.45
C SER A 126 5.99 -0.31 3.96
N SER A 127 5.43 0.89 3.84
CA SER A 127 4.18 1.12 3.12
C SER A 127 4.38 0.95 1.62
N MET A 128 3.29 1.11 0.88
CA MET A 128 3.35 1.36 -0.55
C MET A 128 4.16 2.62 -0.87
N VAL A 129 4.86 2.58 -2.01
CA VAL A 129 5.61 3.71 -2.55
C VAL A 129 4.71 4.50 -3.49
N VAL A 130 4.63 5.81 -3.28
CA VAL A 130 3.89 6.73 -4.14
C VAL A 130 4.85 7.64 -4.90
N ASN A 131 4.48 8.03 -6.13
CA ASN A 131 5.24 8.98 -6.94
C ASN A 131 4.50 10.33 -6.99
N ILE A 132 5.20 11.39 -6.61
CA ILE A 132 4.72 12.77 -6.69
C ILE A 132 5.56 13.53 -7.70
N SER A 133 4.89 14.17 -8.65
CA SER A 133 5.51 15.02 -9.68
C SER A 133 5.10 16.47 -9.50
N VAL A 134 6.07 17.36 -9.31
CA VAL A 134 5.85 18.80 -9.22
C VAL A 134 6.19 19.46 -10.55
N SER A 135 5.17 19.97 -11.23
CA SER A 135 5.28 20.61 -12.54
C SER A 135 5.67 22.08 -12.40
N GLY A 136 6.78 22.47 -13.05
CA GLY A 136 7.09 23.87 -13.34
C GLY A 136 6.31 24.43 -14.55
N GLY A 137 5.53 23.58 -15.23
CA GLY A 137 4.70 23.96 -16.37
C GLY A 137 3.36 24.57 -15.98
N SER A 138 2.50 24.79 -16.99
CA SER A 138 1.18 25.39 -16.83
C SER A 138 0.02 24.38 -16.79
N VAL A 139 0.32 23.09 -16.95
CA VAL A 139 -0.65 22.00 -17.02
C VAL A 139 -0.21 20.83 -16.13
N ILE A 140 -1.17 20.22 -15.42
CA ILE A 140 -0.99 18.97 -14.67
C ILE A 140 -2.13 18.00 -14.96
N LEU A 141 -1.83 16.71 -14.86
CA LEU A 141 -2.83 15.64 -14.85
C LEU A 141 -3.07 15.22 -13.40
N GLN A 142 -4.29 15.45 -12.91
CA GLN A 142 -4.73 14.90 -11.63
C GLN A 142 -5.18 13.46 -11.84
N SER A 143 -4.31 12.53 -11.48
CA SER A 143 -4.62 11.11 -11.33
C SER A 143 -4.52 10.72 -9.86
N PRO A 144 -5.30 9.72 -9.39
CA PRO A 144 -5.10 9.12 -8.07
C PRO A 144 -3.63 8.69 -7.89
N VAL A 145 -3.14 8.81 -6.66
CA VAL A 145 -1.76 8.44 -6.33
C VAL A 145 -1.59 6.94 -6.09
N LEU A 146 -2.66 6.29 -5.63
CA LEU A 146 -2.71 4.86 -5.37
C LEU A 146 -3.31 4.11 -6.58
N PRO A 147 -2.96 2.82 -6.75
CA PRO A 147 -3.60 1.96 -7.74
C PRO A 147 -5.12 1.94 -7.61
N VAL A 148 -5.82 1.94 -8.75
CA VAL A 148 -7.28 1.84 -8.79
C VAL A 148 -7.67 0.36 -8.82
N MET A 149 -8.65 -0.06 -8.03
CA MET A 149 -9.11 -1.44 -8.04
C MET A 149 -9.90 -1.76 -9.32
N GLU A 150 -9.70 -2.94 -9.88
CA GLU A 150 -10.46 -3.44 -11.03
C GLU A 150 -11.98 -3.36 -10.79
N GLY A 151 -12.70 -2.96 -11.84
CA GLY A 151 -14.15 -2.76 -11.84
C GLY A 151 -14.60 -1.43 -11.22
N HIS A 152 -13.70 -0.62 -10.64
CA HIS A 152 -14.03 0.74 -10.19
C HIS A 152 -13.85 1.77 -11.31
N ASP A 153 -14.33 2.98 -11.06
CA ASP A 153 -14.19 4.09 -12.00
C ASP A 153 -12.92 4.90 -11.71
N LEU A 154 -12.17 5.23 -12.76
CA LEU A 154 -11.02 6.12 -12.71
C LEU A 154 -11.42 7.47 -13.28
N THR A 155 -11.29 8.52 -12.49
CA THR A 155 -11.50 9.90 -12.94
C THR A 155 -10.18 10.63 -13.04
N LEU A 156 -9.94 11.24 -14.20
CA LEU A 156 -8.80 12.07 -14.52
C LEU A 156 -9.26 13.50 -14.76
N SER A 157 -8.50 14.47 -14.23
CA SER A 157 -8.74 15.89 -14.48
C SER A 157 -7.47 16.57 -14.99
N CYS A 158 -7.59 17.24 -16.13
CA CYS A 158 -6.53 18.07 -16.68
C CYS A 158 -6.72 19.49 -16.15
N GLN A 159 -5.78 19.95 -15.34
CA GLN A 159 -5.85 21.30 -14.76
C GLN A 159 -4.78 22.20 -15.35
N SER A 160 -5.15 23.47 -15.51
CA SER A 160 -4.25 24.53 -15.87
C SER A 160 -4.04 25.51 -14.72
N LYS A 161 -2.81 25.98 -14.58
CA LYS A 161 -2.39 26.99 -13.60
C LYS A 161 -3.09 28.32 -13.81
N THR A 162 -3.39 28.68 -15.06
CA THR A 162 -4.08 29.92 -15.41
C THR A 162 -5.59 29.69 -15.66
N PRO A 163 -6.48 30.66 -15.44
CA PRO A 163 -7.89 30.51 -15.76
C PRO A 163 -8.16 30.39 -17.28
N PRO A 164 -9.23 29.70 -17.71
CA PRO A 164 -10.03 28.79 -16.90
C PRO A 164 -9.19 27.57 -16.46
N SER A 165 -9.42 27.10 -15.22
CA SER A 165 -8.60 26.04 -14.62
C SER A 165 -8.80 24.68 -15.29
N ASN A 166 -10.02 24.38 -15.73
CA ASN A 166 -10.34 23.10 -16.39
C ASN A 166 -10.88 23.38 -17.81
N PRO A 167 -10.04 23.82 -18.75
CA PRO A 167 -10.44 24.03 -20.14
C PRO A 167 -10.61 22.68 -20.85
N SER A 168 -11.05 22.73 -22.11
CA SER A 168 -11.03 21.55 -22.97
C SER A 168 -9.61 20.98 -23.09
N ALA A 169 -9.50 19.67 -22.90
CA ALA A 169 -8.22 18.97 -22.89
C ALA A 169 -8.29 17.65 -23.66
N ALA A 170 -7.20 17.32 -24.35
CA ALA A 170 -6.99 16.04 -25.00
C ALA A 170 -6.22 15.11 -24.05
N PHE A 171 -6.74 13.92 -23.80
CA PHE A 171 -6.14 12.89 -22.96
C PHE A 171 -5.45 11.84 -23.81
N TYR A 172 -4.24 11.46 -23.42
CA TYR A 172 -3.42 10.47 -24.10
C TYR A 172 -3.07 9.34 -23.16
N LYS A 173 -3.03 8.13 -23.71
CA LYS A 173 -2.53 6.92 -23.05
C LYS A 173 -1.45 6.30 -23.92
N ASP A 174 -0.28 6.06 -23.37
CA ASP A 174 0.87 5.45 -24.06
C ASP A 174 1.19 6.15 -25.39
N GLY A 175 1.08 7.48 -25.39
CA GLY A 175 1.30 8.34 -26.56
C GLY A 175 0.13 8.41 -27.56
N SER A 176 -0.90 7.57 -27.42
CA SER A 176 -2.08 7.56 -28.30
C SER A 176 -3.19 8.44 -27.74
N LEU A 177 -3.88 9.18 -28.60
CA LEU A 177 -5.05 9.98 -28.19
C LEU A 177 -6.18 9.05 -27.74
N LEU A 178 -6.63 9.22 -26.50
CA LEU A 178 -7.73 8.45 -25.93
C LEU A 178 -9.06 9.17 -26.15
N ARG A 179 -9.13 10.44 -25.74
CA ARG A 179 -10.35 11.27 -25.87
C ARG A 179 -10.03 12.76 -25.74
N THR A 180 -10.91 13.62 -26.24
CA THR A 180 -10.92 15.05 -25.93
C THR A 180 -12.19 15.39 -25.16
N GLU A 181 -12.05 16.03 -24.00
CA GLU A 181 -13.17 16.38 -23.11
C GLU A 181 -13.28 17.90 -22.97
N PRO A 182 -14.47 18.50 -23.13
CA PRO A 182 -14.64 19.95 -23.11
C PRO A 182 -14.47 20.58 -21.72
N THR A 183 -14.72 19.80 -20.66
CA THR A 183 -14.58 20.23 -19.26
C THR A 183 -13.20 19.91 -18.68
N GLY A 184 -12.32 19.25 -19.43
CA GLY A 184 -11.03 18.78 -18.90
C GLY A 184 -11.16 17.65 -17.88
N HIS A 185 -12.31 16.99 -17.79
CA HIS A 185 -12.53 15.81 -16.95
C HIS A 185 -12.85 14.60 -17.82
N MET A 186 -12.19 13.47 -17.55
CA MET A 186 -12.42 12.19 -18.22
C MET A 186 -12.62 11.09 -17.19
N THR A 187 -13.64 10.27 -17.36
CA THR A 187 -13.88 9.09 -16.51
C THR A 187 -13.84 7.83 -17.36
N LEU A 188 -13.00 6.87 -16.94
CA LEU A 188 -12.98 5.51 -17.43
C LEU A 188 -13.81 4.66 -16.47
N GLN A 189 -14.87 4.04 -17.00
CA GLN A 189 -15.79 3.23 -16.19
C GLN A 189 -15.33 1.78 -16.17
N HIS A 190 -15.47 1.13 -15.02
CA HIS A 190 -15.13 -0.28 -14.82
C HIS A 190 -13.72 -0.62 -15.32
N VAL A 191 -12.69 0.03 -14.76
CA VAL A 191 -11.30 -0.15 -15.20
C VAL A 191 -10.84 -1.59 -15.07
N SER A 192 -9.98 -2.00 -15.98
CA SER A 192 -9.38 -3.33 -16.09
C SER A 192 -7.86 -3.23 -16.15
N ARG A 193 -7.17 -4.38 -16.08
CA ARG A 193 -5.71 -4.43 -16.31
C ARG A 193 -5.28 -3.80 -17.65
N SER A 194 -6.15 -3.83 -18.66
CA SER A 194 -5.86 -3.22 -19.95
C SER A 194 -5.81 -1.70 -19.90
N ASP A 195 -6.34 -1.07 -18.86
CA ASP A 195 -6.33 0.39 -18.66
C ASP A 195 -5.04 0.89 -17.99
N GLU A 196 -4.16 0.00 -17.55
CA GLU A 196 -2.82 0.38 -17.08
C GLU A 196 -2.01 1.05 -18.20
N GLY A 197 -1.19 2.02 -17.83
CA GLY A 197 -0.30 2.70 -18.77
C GLY A 197 0.12 4.09 -18.35
N LEU A 198 0.79 4.77 -19.27
CA LEU A 198 1.31 6.12 -19.09
C LEU A 198 0.33 7.16 -19.65
N TYR A 199 -0.29 7.93 -18.76
CA TYR A 199 -1.28 8.93 -19.10
C TYR A 199 -0.70 10.35 -19.08
N LYS A 200 -1.17 11.20 -19.99
CA LYS A 200 -0.95 12.66 -19.94
C LYS A 200 -2.13 13.40 -20.56
N CYS A 201 -2.24 14.69 -20.31
CA CYS A 201 -3.20 15.54 -20.99
C CYS A 201 -2.52 16.71 -21.69
N HIS A 202 -3.17 17.24 -22.72
CA HIS A 202 -2.73 18.39 -23.50
C HIS A 202 -3.84 19.42 -23.55
N ILE A 203 -3.50 20.68 -23.29
CA ILE A 203 -4.40 21.83 -23.43
C ILE A 203 -3.87 22.73 -24.55
N SER A 204 -4.71 22.99 -25.54
CA SER A 204 -4.39 23.86 -26.67
C SER A 204 -3.91 25.23 -26.19
N GLY A 205 -2.72 25.62 -26.63
CA GLY A 205 -2.09 26.89 -26.25
C GLY A 205 -1.41 26.92 -24.87
N ARG A 206 -1.46 25.82 -24.10
CA ARG A 206 -0.83 25.71 -22.76
C ARG A 206 0.18 24.56 -22.66
N GLY A 207 0.06 23.58 -23.54
CA GLY A 207 0.99 22.46 -23.67
C GLY A 207 0.52 21.21 -22.93
N ASP A 208 1.48 20.33 -22.68
CA ASP A 208 1.27 19.01 -22.10
C ASP A 208 1.50 19.01 -20.58
N SER A 209 0.75 18.18 -19.86
CA SER A 209 1.09 17.77 -18.50
C SER A 209 2.31 16.86 -18.51
N PRO A 210 3.03 16.76 -17.38
CA PRO A 210 3.87 15.59 -17.11
C PRO A 210 3.06 14.28 -17.28
N SER A 211 3.76 13.21 -17.58
CA SER A 211 3.14 11.87 -17.66
C SER A 211 3.00 11.24 -16.28
N SER A 212 1.92 10.50 -16.06
CA SER A 212 1.63 9.75 -14.83
C SER A 212 1.37 8.29 -15.17
N TRP A 213 2.03 7.36 -14.46
CA TRP A 213 1.74 5.93 -14.57
C TRP A 213 0.50 5.60 -13.73
N ILE A 214 -0.49 4.96 -14.35
CA ILE A 214 -1.69 4.51 -13.67
C ILE A 214 -1.67 2.98 -13.62
N SER A 215 -1.73 2.44 -12.41
CA SER A 215 -1.79 1.01 -12.13
C SER A 215 -3.19 0.58 -11.69
N VAL A 216 -3.59 -0.64 -12.07
CA VAL A 216 -4.87 -1.24 -11.70
C VAL A 216 -4.61 -2.46 -10.83
N SER A 217 -5.07 -2.41 -9.58
CA SER A 217 -4.97 -3.54 -8.66
C SER A 217 -6.08 -4.55 -8.90
N GLU A 218 -5.75 -5.83 -8.79
CA GLU A 218 -6.73 -6.90 -8.90
C GLU A 218 -7.80 -6.77 -7.81
N LYS A 219 -9.04 -7.01 -8.20
CA LYS A 219 -10.10 -7.22 -7.24
C LYS A 219 -9.78 -8.51 -6.50
N LEU A 220 -9.54 -8.42 -5.20
CA LEU A 220 -9.41 -9.62 -4.36
C LEU A 220 -10.60 -10.54 -4.66
N PRO A 221 -10.38 -11.83 -4.98
CA PRO A 221 -11.48 -12.73 -5.21
C PRO A 221 -12.35 -12.68 -3.96
N THR A 222 -13.59 -12.20 -4.12
CA THR A 222 -14.62 -12.38 -3.11
C THR A 222 -14.77 -13.88 -3.00
N SER A 223 -14.05 -14.48 -2.06
CA SER A 223 -14.24 -15.87 -1.69
C SER A 223 -15.72 -15.96 -1.31
N SER A 224 -16.53 -16.50 -2.22
CA SER A 224 -17.88 -16.93 -1.94
C SER A 224 -17.76 -18.17 -1.06
N ALA A 225 -17.20 -17.99 0.14
CA ALA A 225 -17.22 -19.00 1.17
C ALA A 225 -18.69 -19.19 1.54
N PRO A 226 -19.17 -20.45 1.62
CA PRO A 226 -20.56 -20.72 1.98
C PRO A 226 -20.90 -20.05 3.33
N PRO A 227 -22.17 -19.71 3.59
CA PRO A 227 -22.60 -19.01 4.81
C PRO A 227 -22.12 -19.66 6.14
N SER A 228 -21.73 -20.94 6.10
CA SER A 228 -21.10 -21.67 7.19
C SER A 228 -19.69 -21.18 7.59
N ALA A 229 -18.97 -20.48 6.72
CA ALA A 229 -17.63 -19.97 7.02
C ALA A 229 -17.65 -18.67 7.84
N TYR A 230 -18.69 -17.83 7.68
CA TYR A 230 -18.81 -16.56 8.42
C TYR A 230 -18.96 -16.76 9.94
N LEU A 231 -19.55 -17.88 10.36
CA LEU A 231 -19.64 -18.24 11.77
C LEU A 231 -18.29 -18.66 12.36
N LEU A 232 -17.37 -19.17 11.54
CA LEU A 232 -16.00 -19.51 11.94
C LEU A 232 -15.09 -18.28 11.98
N PHE A 233 -15.30 -17.32 11.09
CA PHE A 233 -14.56 -16.04 11.10
C PHE A 233 -14.98 -15.14 12.27
N SER A 234 -16.27 -15.06 12.59
CA SER A 234 -16.74 -14.31 13.77
C SER A 234 -16.36 -15.01 15.08
N SER A 235 -16.41 -16.34 15.14
CA SER A 235 -15.93 -17.09 16.32
C SER A 235 -14.41 -17.00 16.47
N GLY A 236 -13.66 -17.01 15.36
CA GLY A 236 -12.20 -16.87 15.34
C GLY A 236 -11.73 -15.46 15.76
N TYR A 237 -12.43 -14.40 15.33
CA TYR A 237 -12.17 -13.03 15.80
C TYR A 237 -12.53 -12.87 17.28
N LEU A 238 -13.67 -13.42 17.73
CA LEU A 238 -14.06 -13.42 19.14
C LEU A 238 -13.09 -14.24 20.00
N LEU A 239 -12.56 -15.37 19.49
CA LEU A 239 -11.50 -16.15 20.14
C LEU A 239 -10.17 -15.40 20.18
N CYS A 240 -9.78 -14.69 19.12
CA CYS A 240 -8.57 -13.85 19.15
C CYS A 240 -8.68 -12.74 20.19
N VAL A 241 -9.83 -12.05 20.27
CA VAL A 241 -10.07 -11.02 21.29
C VAL A 241 -10.06 -11.62 22.71
N LEU A 242 -10.62 -12.82 22.92
CA LEU A 242 -10.68 -13.47 24.24
C LEU A 242 -9.34 -14.07 24.71
N VAL A 243 -8.45 -14.49 23.80
CA VAL A 243 -7.14 -15.09 24.13
C VAL A 243 -6.08 -14.02 24.42
N PHE A 244 -6.18 -12.83 23.82
CA PHE A 244 -5.23 -11.72 24.05
C PHE A 244 -5.70 -10.69 25.09
N TRP A 245 -6.83 -10.95 25.78
CA TRP A 245 -7.31 -10.18 26.93
C TRP A 245 -7.42 -11.05 28.21
N PHE A 246 -6.42 -11.91 28.44
CA PHE A 246 -6.08 -12.50 29.74
C PHE A 246 -4.56 -12.60 29.90
#